data_AF-A0A660W4G8-F1
#
_entry.id   AF-A0A660W4G8-F1
#
_cell.length_a   1.000
_cell.length_b   1.000
_cell.length_c   1.000
_cell.angle_alpha   90.00
_cell.angle_beta   90.00
_cell.angle_gamma   90.00
#
_symmetry.space_group_name_H-M   'P 1'
#
loop_
_entity.id
_entity.type
_entity.pdbx_description
1 polymer ?
#
loop_
_entity_poly.entity_id
_entity_poly.type
_entity_poly.pdbx_seq_one_letter_code
_entity_poly.pdbx_strand_id
1 'polypeptide(L)'
;MVPVKSGGRIYYTLIGFDQNNLLVSKKIIDVLYFTGAGKPRFGKRLFVLGKQKQNRVIFQYSARVVMMMRYDPKYKMIVADHLAPNSASYMGLYQFYGPDFKYIGFKFENGKWVLHNDILVKNQKK
;
A
#
# COMPACT_ATOMS: atom_id res chain seq x y z
N MET A 1 0.84 3.32 11.93
CA MET A 1 -0.63 3.16 11.85
C MET A 1 -1.24 4.51 11.49
N VAL A 2 -2.29 4.55 10.65
CA VAL A 2 -2.96 5.78 10.22
C VAL A 2 -4.46 5.68 10.52
N PRO A 3 -5.02 6.48 11.44
CA PRO A 3 -6.45 6.50 11.71
C PRO A 3 -7.20 7.22 10.58
N VAL A 4 -8.32 6.65 10.13
CA VAL A 4 -9.18 7.21 9.08
C VAL A 4 -10.66 7.02 9.43
N LYS A 5 -11.52 7.97 9.03
CA LYS A 5 -12.97 7.92 9.30
C LYS A 5 -13.75 7.56 8.04
N SER A 6 -14.61 6.55 8.12
CA SER A 6 -15.48 6.13 7.02
C SER A 6 -16.86 5.74 7.57
N GLY A 7 -17.93 6.30 7.00
CA GLY A 7 -19.31 6.00 7.45
C GLY A 7 -19.52 6.17 8.96
N GLY A 8 -18.94 7.23 9.55
CA GLY A 8 -19.05 7.52 10.99
C GLY A 8 -18.18 6.67 11.91
N ARG A 9 -17.44 5.68 11.40
CA ARG A 9 -16.56 4.80 12.20
C ARG A 9 -15.08 5.09 11.94
N ILE A 10 -14.26 4.89 12.96
CA ILE A 10 -12.79 4.98 12.85
C ILE A 10 -12.23 3.61 12.45
N TYR A 11 -11.32 3.64 11.48
CA TYR A 11 -10.56 2.51 10.96
C TYR A 11 -9.08 2.83 11.10
N TYR A 12 -8.26 1.80 11.26
CA TYR A 12 -6.82 1.94 11.42
C TYR A 12 -6.11 1.27 10.25
N THR A 13 -5.46 2.08 9.42
CA THR A 13 -4.68 1.57 8.29
C THR A 13 -3.27 1.21 8.76
N LEU A 14 -2.84 0.01 8.39
CA LEU A 14 -1.59 -0.60 8.81
C LEU A 14 -0.73 -0.87 7.58
N ILE A 15 0.58 -0.69 7.74
CA ILE A 15 1.59 -1.05 6.74
C ILE A 15 2.40 -2.20 7.36
N GLY A 16 2.37 -3.35 6.71
CA GLY A 16 3.07 -4.57 7.11
C GLY A 16 4.18 -4.93 6.14
N PHE A 17 5.12 -5.73 6.64
CA PHE A 17 6.18 -6.36 5.86
C PHE A 17 6.16 -7.85 6.17
N ASP A 18 6.27 -8.66 5.13
CA ASP A 18 6.36 -10.11 5.21
C ASP A 18 7.51 -10.56 4.30
N GLN A 19 8.53 -11.20 4.89
CA GLN A 19 9.70 -11.66 4.14
C GLN A 19 9.32 -12.73 3.10
N ASN A 20 8.19 -13.43 3.30
CA ASN A 20 7.58 -14.44 2.43
C ASN A 20 8.47 -15.63 2.05
N ASN A 21 9.54 -15.45 1.27
CA ASN A 21 10.57 -16.48 1.02
C ASN A 21 11.91 -15.86 0.60
N LEU A 22 12.90 -16.70 0.29
CA LEU A 22 14.27 -16.26 -0.09
C LEU A 22 14.35 -15.42 -1.37
N LEU A 23 13.32 -15.44 -2.22
CA LEU A 23 13.31 -14.78 -3.52
C LEU A 23 12.37 -13.57 -3.58
N VAL A 24 11.27 -13.59 -2.82
CA VAL A 24 10.19 -12.61 -2.91
C VAL A 24 9.78 -12.16 -1.53
N SER A 25 9.76 -10.84 -1.31
CA SER A 25 9.19 -10.18 -0.14
C SER A 25 7.84 -9.52 -0.46
N LYS A 26 7.08 -9.21 0.60
CA LYS A 26 5.76 -8.57 0.54
C LYS A 26 5.70 -7.30 1.38
N LYS A 27 5.13 -6.24 0.81
CA LYS A 27 4.59 -5.09 1.58
C LYS A 27 3.07 -5.14 1.53
N ILE A 28 2.44 -4.89 2.66
CA ILE A 28 1.00 -5.11 2.84
C ILE A 28 0.37 -3.82 3.39
N ILE A 29 -0.74 -3.37 2.81
CA ILE A 29 -1.60 -2.33 3.38
C ILE A 29 -2.92 -2.97 3.77
N ASP A 30 -3.26 -2.93 5.06
CA ASP A 30 -4.48 -3.54 5.59
C ASP A 30 -5.22 -2.59 6.54
N VAL A 31 -6.49 -2.90 6.82
CA VAL A 31 -7.34 -2.12 7.70
C VAL A 31 -7.76 -2.94 8.91
N LEU A 32 -7.29 -2.52 10.08
CA LEU A 32 -7.78 -2.94 11.38
C LEU A 32 -9.00 -2.11 11.78
N TYR A 33 -10.00 -2.76 12.36
CA TYR A 33 -11.14 -2.14 12.99
C TYR A 33 -11.65 -3.00 14.14
N PHE A 34 -12.42 -2.40 15.03
CA PHE A 34 -13.03 -3.10 16.15
C PHE A 34 -14.52 -3.30 15.88
N THR A 35 -15.05 -4.46 16.25
CA THR A 35 -16.50 -4.71 16.23
C THR A 35 -17.19 -3.92 17.35
N GLY A 36 -18.53 -3.90 17.36
CA GLY A 36 -19.28 -3.29 18.46
C GLY A 36 -18.96 -3.89 19.83
N ALA A 37 -18.54 -5.17 19.86
CA ALA A 37 -18.09 -5.85 21.07
C ALA A 37 -16.58 -5.65 21.37
N GLY A 38 -15.91 -4.71 20.69
CA GLY A 38 -14.50 -4.41 20.91
C GLY A 38 -13.50 -5.45 20.38
N LYS A 39 -13.94 -6.44 19.58
CA LYS A 39 -13.03 -7.46 19.02
C LYS A 39 -12.30 -6.94 17.77
N PRO A 40 -10.98 -7.11 17.65
CA PRO A 40 -10.24 -6.66 16.46
C PRO A 40 -10.59 -7.53 15.24
N ARG A 41 -10.74 -6.87 14.09
CA ARG A 41 -10.93 -7.50 12.77
C ARG A 41 -10.09 -6.76 11.74
N PHE A 42 -9.62 -7.51 10.74
CA PHE A 42 -8.80 -7.00 9.65
C PHE A 42 -9.52 -7.12 8.31
N GLY A 43 -8.98 -6.50 7.25
CA GLY A 43 -9.48 -6.67 5.89
C GLY A 43 -10.78 -5.93 5.60
N LYS A 44 -11.00 -4.74 6.17
CA LYS A 44 -12.14 -3.90 5.74
C LYS A 44 -11.93 -3.46 4.28
N ARG A 45 -12.96 -3.61 3.45
CA ARG A 45 -12.98 -3.23 2.03
C ARG A 45 -12.94 -1.71 1.80
N LEU A 46 -11.80 -1.07 2.08
CA LEU A 46 -11.60 0.37 1.94
C LEU A 46 -10.65 0.76 0.80
N PHE A 47 -10.03 -0.18 0.09
CA PHE A 47 -9.12 0.14 -1.02
C PHE A 47 -9.87 0.16 -2.35
N VAL A 48 -9.62 1.16 -3.18
CA VAL A 48 -10.16 1.32 -4.54
C VAL A 48 -8.99 1.45 -5.51
N LEU A 49 -8.79 0.42 -6.32
CA LEU A 49 -7.74 0.32 -7.33
C LEU A 49 -8.43 0.31 -8.70
N GLY A 50 -8.58 1.49 -9.30
CA GLY A 50 -9.41 1.68 -10.49
C GLY A 50 -10.87 1.27 -10.23
N LYS A 51 -11.39 0.30 -10.99
CA LYS A 51 -12.76 -0.23 -10.80
C LYS A 51 -12.86 -1.26 -9.67
N GLN A 52 -11.75 -1.75 -9.16
CA GLN A 52 -11.71 -2.83 -8.18
C GLN A 52 -11.72 -2.31 -6.75
N LYS A 53 -12.50 -2.96 -5.88
CA LYS A 53 -12.50 -2.70 -4.44
C LYS A 53 -11.83 -3.87 -3.71
N GLN A 54 -10.85 -3.60 -2.88
CA GLN A 54 -10.07 -4.61 -2.17
C GLN A 54 -10.10 -4.43 -0.65
N ASN A 55 -9.88 -5.54 0.07
CA ASN A 55 -9.79 -5.57 1.53
C ASN A 55 -8.38 -5.21 2.02
N ARG A 56 -7.37 -5.47 1.19
CA ARG A 56 -5.95 -5.32 1.46
C ARG A 56 -5.24 -5.10 0.13
N VAL A 57 -4.13 -4.38 0.15
CA VAL A 57 -3.21 -4.27 -0.99
C VAL A 57 -1.92 -5.00 -0.64
N ILE A 58 -1.43 -5.84 -1.55
CA ILE A 58 -0.20 -6.60 -1.37
C ILE A 58 0.71 -6.33 -2.56
N PHE A 59 1.93 -5.91 -2.27
CA PHE A 59 2.99 -5.73 -3.25
C PHE A 59 3.99 -6.86 -3.08
N GLN A 60 4.34 -7.51 -4.19
CA GLN A 60 5.36 -8.55 -4.25
C GLN A 60 6.53 -8.04 -5.08
N TYR A 61 7.74 -8.23 -4.56
CA TYR A 61 8.97 -7.77 -5.20
C TYR A 61 10.15 -8.64 -4.78
N SER A 62 11.28 -8.46 -5.46
CA SER A 62 12.50 -9.19 -5.18
C SER A 62 12.90 -9.02 -3.71
N ALA A 63 13.20 -10.11 -3.02
CA ALA A 63 13.72 -10.07 -1.65
C ALA A 63 15.09 -9.36 -1.55
N ARG A 64 15.73 -9.09 -2.68
CA ARG A 64 17.06 -8.44 -2.77
C ARG A 64 16.99 -6.91 -2.86
N VAL A 65 15.80 -6.33 -2.97
CA VAL A 65 15.62 -4.88 -3.09
C VAL A 65 14.77 -4.34 -1.95
N VAL A 66 14.81 -3.03 -1.74
CA VAL A 66 13.96 -2.34 -0.76
C VAL A 66 12.86 -1.60 -1.49
N MET A 67 11.61 -1.81 -1.08
CA MET A 67 10.45 -1.04 -1.52
C MET A 67 10.04 -0.04 -0.43
N MET A 68 10.07 1.25 -0.74
CA MET A 68 9.54 2.29 0.12
C MET A 68 8.01 2.23 0.14
N MET A 69 7.43 2.26 1.34
CA MET A 69 6.00 2.45 1.56
C MET A 69 5.77 3.11 2.91
N ARG A 70 5.20 4.31 2.92
CA ARG A 70 4.96 5.08 4.15
C ARG A 70 3.78 6.02 3.99
N TYR A 71 3.15 6.37 5.11
CA TYR A 71 2.24 7.50 5.12
C TYR A 71 3.03 8.81 5.07
N ASP A 72 2.62 9.72 4.19
CA ASP A 72 3.15 11.06 4.08
C ASP A 72 2.09 12.07 4.55
N PRO A 73 2.30 12.76 5.68
CA PRO A 73 1.31 13.67 6.25
C PRO A 73 1.09 14.93 5.41
N LYS A 74 2.08 15.34 4.60
CA LYS A 74 1.96 16.52 3.72
C LYS A 74 0.98 16.24 2.60
N TYR A 75 1.10 15.09 1.96
CA TYR A 75 0.19 14.69 0.88
C TYR A 75 -1.08 14.02 1.39
N LYS A 76 -1.12 13.65 2.68
CA LYS A 76 -2.20 12.86 3.31
C LYS A 76 -2.47 11.56 2.54
N MET A 77 -1.38 10.89 2.14
CA MET A 77 -1.40 9.69 1.31
C MET A 77 -0.48 8.63 1.90
N ILE A 78 -0.76 7.37 1.61
CA ILE A 78 0.27 6.32 1.69
C ILE A 78 1.01 6.35 0.36
N VAL A 79 2.26 6.80 0.37
CA VAL A 79 3.15 6.85 -0.79
C VAL A 79 3.93 5.55 -0.83
N ALA A 80 4.03 4.96 -2.02
CA ALA A 80 4.77 3.73 -2.28
C ALA A 80 5.55 3.83 -3.58
N ASP A 81 6.67 3.13 -3.65
CA ASP A 81 7.37 2.91 -4.92
C ASP A 81 6.43 2.15 -5.88
N HIS A 82 6.43 2.56 -7.14
CA HIS A 82 5.90 1.73 -8.21
C HIS A 82 6.90 0.60 -8.51
N LEU A 83 6.39 -0.59 -8.81
CA LEU A 83 7.20 -1.78 -9.02
C LEU A 83 7.06 -2.26 -10.45
N ALA A 84 8.18 -2.50 -11.11
CA ALA A 84 8.24 -3.07 -12.45
C ALA A 84 9.33 -4.15 -12.51
N PRO A 85 9.19 -5.15 -13.41
CA PRO A 85 10.30 -6.04 -13.72
C PRO A 85 11.39 -5.28 -14.49
N ASN A 86 12.65 -5.68 -14.33
CA ASN A 86 13.78 -5.12 -15.08
C ASN A 86 13.78 -5.49 -16.58
N SER A 87 12.92 -6.41 -17.01
CA SER A 87 12.65 -6.75 -18.42
C SER A 87 11.20 -7.18 -18.60
N ALA A 88 10.61 -6.86 -19.76
CA ALA A 88 9.26 -7.29 -20.11
C ALA A 88 9.09 -8.83 -20.09
N SER A 89 10.16 -9.57 -20.39
CA SER A 89 10.18 -11.04 -20.35
C SER A 89 9.96 -11.63 -18.96
N TYR A 90 10.06 -10.83 -17.89
CA TYR A 90 9.90 -11.26 -16.51
C TYR A 90 8.59 -10.79 -15.87
N MET A 91 7.62 -10.32 -16.68
CA MET A 91 6.31 -9.97 -16.17
C MET A 91 5.66 -11.16 -15.44
N GLY A 92 5.15 -10.93 -14.23
CA GLY A 92 4.58 -11.94 -13.33
C GLY A 92 5.60 -12.68 -12.46
N LEU A 93 6.90 -12.55 -12.75
CA LEU A 93 7.98 -13.15 -11.96
C LEU A 93 8.50 -12.16 -10.92
N TYR A 94 7.78 -12.04 -9.79
CA TYR A 94 8.02 -11.02 -8.76
C TYR A 94 9.42 -10.98 -8.16
N GLN A 95 10.21 -12.06 -8.28
CA GLN A 95 11.62 -12.07 -7.88
C GLN A 95 12.50 -11.12 -8.70
N PHE A 96 12.01 -10.66 -9.86
CA PHE A 96 12.66 -9.69 -10.73
C PHE A 96 12.02 -8.29 -10.66
N TYR A 97 11.00 -8.09 -9.81
CA TYR A 97 10.33 -6.80 -9.64
C TYR A 97 11.11 -5.94 -8.63
N GLY A 98 11.26 -4.66 -8.95
CA GLY A 98 11.85 -3.66 -8.06
C GLY A 98 11.33 -2.25 -8.36
N PRO A 99 11.70 -1.26 -7.54
CA PRO A 99 11.33 0.14 -7.76
C PRO A 99 11.79 0.65 -9.13
N ASP A 100 10.92 1.34 -9.85
CA ASP A 100 11.21 1.93 -11.17
C ASP A 100 11.35 3.47 -11.14
N PHE A 101 11.61 4.01 -9.95
CA PHE A 101 11.72 5.44 -9.64
C PHE A 101 10.44 6.27 -9.85
N LYS A 102 9.30 5.63 -10.08
CA LYS A 102 7.99 6.27 -10.01
C LYS A 102 7.33 5.98 -8.67
N TYR A 103 6.34 6.81 -8.34
CA TYR A 103 5.58 6.68 -7.10
C TYR A 103 4.10 6.53 -7.41
N ILE A 104 3.46 5.71 -6.59
CA ILE A 104 2.01 5.65 -6.47
C ILE A 104 1.58 6.15 -5.10
N GLY A 105 0.35 6.61 -4.99
CA GLY A 105 -0.24 7.09 -3.75
C GLY A 105 -1.60 6.47 -3.50
N PHE A 106 -1.85 6.03 -2.28
CA PHE A 106 -3.21 5.80 -1.80
C PHE A 106 -3.65 7.06 -1.06
N LYS A 107 -4.61 7.80 -1.62
CA LYS A 107 -5.19 8.97 -0.96
C LYS A 107 -6.52 8.59 -0.32
N PHE A 108 -6.76 9.07 0.90
CA PHE A 108 -8.02 8.78 1.58
C PHE A 108 -9.09 9.80 1.18
N GLU A 109 -10.05 9.37 0.36
CA GLU A 109 -11.10 10.20 -0.22
C GLU A 109 -12.44 9.48 -0.14
N ASN A 110 -13.52 10.21 0.20
CA ASN A 110 -14.87 9.66 0.30
C ASN A 110 -14.95 8.37 1.14
N GLY A 111 -14.18 8.33 2.24
CA GLY A 111 -14.13 7.21 3.17
C GLY A 111 -13.36 5.98 2.67
N LYS A 112 -12.53 6.10 1.63
CA LYS A 112 -11.76 5.01 1.02
C LYS A 112 -10.36 5.44 0.62
N TRP A 113 -9.42 4.50 0.61
CA TRP A 113 -8.10 4.66 0.02
C TRP A 113 -8.17 4.46 -1.49
N VAL A 114 -8.04 5.53 -2.26
CA VAL A 114 -8.06 5.51 -3.73
C VAL A 114 -6.62 5.53 -4.26
N LEU A 115 -6.32 4.62 -5.18
CA LEU A 115 -5.02 4.56 -5.86
C LEU A 115 -4.89 5.70 -6.89
N HIS A 116 -3.79 6.43 -6.79
CA HIS A 116 -3.32 7.39 -7.78
C HIS A 116 -1.95 6.94 -8.28
N ASN A 117 -1.79 6.87 -9.59
CA ASN A 117 -0.52 6.55 -10.24
C ASN A 117 0.28 7.82 -10.53
N ASP A 118 1.58 7.65 -10.78
CA ASP A 118 2.51 8.69 -11.25
C ASP A 118 2.47 9.99 -10.42
N ILE A 119 2.46 9.85 -9.09
CA ILE A 119 2.41 11.01 -8.20
C ILE A 119 3.79 11.68 -8.09
N LEU A 120 3.80 13.01 -8.11
CA LEU A 120 5.03 13.79 -7.93
C LEU A 120 5.30 14.01 -6.45
N VAL A 121 6.30 13.28 -5.93
CA VAL A 121 6.74 13.41 -4.54
C VAL A 121 8.01 14.24 -4.51
N LYS A 122 7.93 15.47 -4.00
CA LYS A 122 9.13 16.28 -3.75
C LYS A 122 9.88 15.75 -2.53
N ASN A 123 11.15 15.40 -2.72
CA ASN A 123 12.03 14.99 -1.62
C ASN A 123 12.25 16.20 -0.70
N GLN A 124 11.93 16.05 0.58
CA GLN A 124 12.26 17.08 1.56
C GLN A 124 13.75 16.94 1.85
N LYS A 125 14.55 17.97 1.53
CA LYS A 125 15.86 18.10 2.15
C LYS A 125 15.61 18.21 3.66
N LYS A 126 16.19 17.30 4.44
CA LYS A 126 16.25 17.44 5.89
C LYS A 126 17.03 18.69 6.25
#